data_AF-A0A846YHS4-F1
#
_entry.id   AF-A0A846YHS4-F1
#
_cell.length_a   1.000
_cell.length_b   1.000
_cell.length_c   1.000
_cell.angle_alpha   90.00
_cell.angle_beta   90.00
_cell.angle_gamma   90.00
#
_symmetry.space_group_name_H-M   'P 1'
#
loop_
_entity.id
_entity.type
_entity.pdbx_description
1 polymer ?
#
loop_
_entity_poly.entity_id
_entity_poly.type
_entity_poly.pdbx_seq_one_letter_code
_entity_poly.pdbx_strand_id
1 'polypeptide(L)'
;MYIDRSTVPGQGTVHHLRTRSGDRFALVTAADGAKHILVYHGAEDAPIQSVALDTDEADQFADLLHSAPLPDRVARLERLVDQLTGDGPRP
;
A
#
# COMPACT_ATOMS: atom_id res chain seq x y z
N MET A 1 -1.60 1.33 9.14
CA MET A 1 -0.46 1.15 8.23
C MET A 1 0.48 2.30 8.49
N TYR A 2 1.76 2.01 8.73
CA TYR A 2 2.78 3.03 8.91
C TYR A 2 3.67 3.03 7.66
N ILE A 3 3.96 4.21 7.12
CA ILE A 3 4.81 4.38 5.95
C ILE A 3 5.92 5.33 6.34
N ASP A 4 7.16 4.86 6.24
CA ASP A 4 8.35 5.70 6.35
C ASP A 4 8.97 5.89 4.97
N ARG A 5 9.36 7.12 4.65
CA ARG A 5 9.96 7.47 3.35
C ARG A 5 11.38 7.90 3.58
N SER A 6 12.32 7.18 2.97
CA SER A 6 13.72 7.59 2.90
C SER A 6 14.14 7.79 1.46
N THR A 7 14.89 8.86 1.21
CA THR A 7 15.56 9.09 -0.08
C THR A 7 16.98 8.54 0.02
N VAL A 8 17.39 7.68 -0.91
CA VAL A 8 18.76 7.17 -0.98
C VAL A 8 19.53 8.05 -1.96
N PRO A 9 20.55 8.80 -1.50
CA PRO A 9 21.31 9.69 -2.36
C PRO A 9 21.86 8.96 -3.59
N GLY A 10 21.50 9.44 -4.78
CA GLY A 10 21.99 8.90 -6.06
C GLY A 10 21.42 7.53 -6.47
N GLN A 11 20.45 6.97 -5.74
CA GLN A 11 19.94 5.62 -6.01
C GLN A 11 18.41 5.54 -6.13
N GLY A 12 17.65 6.39 -5.42
CA GLY A 12 16.18 6.36 -5.53
C GLY A 12 15.41 6.78 -4.28
N THR A 13 14.15 6.38 -4.20
CA THR A 13 13.28 6.54 -3.02
C THR A 13 12.87 5.17 -2.49
N VAL A 14 12.92 5.00 -1.17
CA VAL A 14 12.44 3.80 -0.49
C VAL A 14 11.25 4.17 0.38
N HIS A 15 10.17 3.43 0.23
CA HIS A 15 9.00 3.48 1.10
C HIS A 15 8.97 2.21 1.93
N HIS A 16 9.18 2.31 3.24
CA HIS A 16 8.99 1.20 4.17
C HIS A 16 7.55 1.18 4.63
N LEU A 17 6.89 0.03 4.53
CA LEU A 17 5.49 -0.15 4.87
C LEU A 17 5.38 -1.23 5.95
N ARG A 18 4.61 -0.90 7.00
CA ARG A 18 4.26 -1.84 8.06
C ARG A 18 2.74 -1.97 8.17
N THR A 19 2.25 -3.20 8.02
CA THR A 19 0.83 -3.52 8.15
C THR A 19 0.40 -3.52 9.62
N ARG A 20 -0.91 -3.59 9.86
CA ARG A 20 -1.44 -3.75 11.21
C ARG A 20 -1.18 -5.14 11.80
N SER A 21 -1.09 -6.17 10.95
CA SER A 21 -0.73 -7.54 11.32
C SER A 21 0.75 -7.69 11.69
N GLY A 22 1.58 -6.71 11.35
CA GLY A 22 3.00 -6.69 11.66
C GLY A 22 3.91 -7.05 10.50
N ASP A 23 3.34 -7.35 9.32
CA ASP A 23 4.10 -7.60 8.10
C ASP A 23 4.87 -6.34 7.68
N ARG A 24 6.11 -6.55 7.24
CA ARG A 24 7.03 -5.52 6.78
C ARG A 24 7.37 -5.76 5.32
N PHE A 25 7.21 -4.74 4.50
CA PHE A 25 7.67 -4.73 3.12
C PHE A 25 8.13 -3.33 2.74
N ALA A 26 8.93 -3.21 1.69
CA ALA A 26 9.37 -1.94 1.16
C ALA A 26 9.15 -1.86 -0.35
N LEU A 27 8.86 -0.66 -0.84
CA LEU A 27 8.88 -0.33 -2.25
C LEU A 27 10.10 0.56 -2.52
N VAL A 28 11.02 0.07 -3.34
CA VAL A 28 12.17 0.83 -3.81
C VAL A 28 11.88 1.30 -5.22
N THR A 29 11.96 2.60 -5.44
CA THR A 29 11.92 3.20 -6.78
C THR A 29 13.31 3.72 -7.07
N ALA A 30 14.02 3.04 -7.97
CA ALA A 30 15.35 3.44 -8.40
C ALA A 30 15.30 4.73 -9.25
N ALA A 31 16.46 5.37 -9.41
CA ALA A 31 16.57 6.62 -10.17
C ALA A 31 16.26 6.47 -11.67
N ASP A 32 16.43 5.27 -12.22
CA ASP A 32 16.08 4.90 -13.60
C ASP A 32 14.59 4.54 -13.78
N GLY A 33 13.81 4.56 -12.69
CA GLY A 33 12.39 4.24 -12.69
C GLY A 33 12.08 2.76 -12.38
N ALA A 34 13.08 1.89 -12.26
CA ALA A 34 12.87 0.50 -11.87
C ALA A 34 12.25 0.43 -10.47
N LYS A 35 11.27 -0.45 -10.29
CA LYS A 35 10.57 -0.62 -9.01
C LYS A 35 10.85 -2.00 -8.45
N HIS A 36 11.15 -2.08 -7.16
CA HIS A 36 11.37 -3.33 -6.45
C HIS A 36 10.50 -3.41 -5.21
N ILE A 37 9.84 -4.55 -5.03
CA ILE A 37 9.15 -4.89 -3.78
C ILE A 37 10.07 -5.78 -2.96
N LEU A 38 10.38 -5.34 -1.75
CA LEU A 38 11.16 -6.09 -0.77
C LEU A 38 10.24 -6.62 0.31
N VAL A 39 10.31 -7.92 0.59
CA VAL A 39 9.54 -8.57 1.66
C VAL A 39 10.48 -8.95 2.78
N TYR A 40 10.11 -8.61 4.02
CA TYR A 40 10.90 -8.91 5.21
C TYR A 40 10.18 -9.95 6.07
N HIS A 41 10.96 -10.75 6.79
CA HIS A 41 10.45 -11.69 7.76
C HIS A 41 11.02 -11.40 9.14
N GLY A 42 10.14 -11.33 10.14
CA GLY A 42 10.54 -11.08 11.53
C GLY A 42 11.23 -9.72 11.73
N ALA A 43 12.31 -9.73 12.49
CA ALA A 43 13.07 -8.54 12.86
C ALA A 43 14.30 -8.28 11.98
N GLU A 44 14.57 -9.14 10.99
CA GLU A 44 15.73 -9.00 10.13
C GLU A 44 15.57 -7.78 9.20
N ASP A 45 16.66 -7.03 9.04
CA ASP A 45 16.72 -5.89 8.13
C ASP A 45 17.13 -6.29 6.70
N ALA A 46 17.42 -7.57 6.48
CA ALA A 46 17.61 -8.14 5.16
C ALA A 46 16.26 -8.62 4.59
N PRO A 47 15.94 -8.30 3.32
CA PRO A 47 14.74 -8.84 2.69
C PRO A 47 14.91 -10.32 2.39
N ILE A 48 13.88 -11.11 2.71
CA ILE A 48 13.82 -12.54 2.35
C ILE A 48 13.50 -12.75 0.87
N GLN A 49 12.89 -11.75 0.23
CA GLN A 49 12.53 -11.77 -1.17
C GLN A 49 12.56 -10.36 -1.75
N SER A 50 13.07 -10.26 -2.97
CA SER A 50 13.03 -9.06 -3.80
C SER A 50 12.35 -9.40 -5.11
N VAL A 51 11.29 -8.67 -5.42
CA VAL A 51 10.56 -8.79 -6.70
C VAL A 51 10.85 -7.52 -7.49
N ALA A 52 11.59 -7.66 -8.59
CA ALA A 52 11.73 -6.58 -9.56
C ALA A 52 10.44 -6.50 -10.38
N LEU A 53 9.97 -5.28 -10.61
CA LEU A 53 8.84 -4.99 -11.46
C LEU A 53 9.34 -4.13 -12.62
N ASP A 54 9.03 -4.56 -13.83
CA ASP A 54 9.15 -3.70 -15.00
C ASP A 54 8.09 -2.57 -14.94
N THR A 55 8.26 -1.55 -15.79
CA THR A 55 7.40 -0.36 -15.78
C THR A 55 5.93 -0.71 -15.97
N ASP A 56 5.61 -1.61 -16.91
CA ASP A 56 4.25 -2.05 -17.21
C ASP A 56 3.65 -2.93 -16.11
N GLU A 57 4.45 -3.80 -15.49
CA GLU A 57 4.03 -4.60 -14.33
C GLU A 57 3.73 -3.70 -13.13
N ALA A 58 4.57 -2.70 -12.91
CA ALA A 58 4.39 -1.75 -11.82
C ALA A 58 3.15 -0.87 -12.00
N ASP A 59 2.85 -0.48 -13.24
CA ASP A 59 1.65 0.30 -13.57
C ASP A 59 0.39 -0.56 -13.37
N GLN A 60 0.39 -1.81 -13.86
CA GLN A 60 -0.68 -2.77 -13.58
C GLN A 60 -0.88 -3.03 -12.08
N PHE A 61 0.22 -3.16 -11.34
CA PHE A 61 0.16 -3.35 -9.88
C PHE A 61 -0.44 -2.13 -9.18
N ALA A 62 -0.10 -0.91 -9.61
CA ALA A 62 -0.70 0.32 -9.11
C ALA A 62 -2.20 0.39 -9.41
N ASP A 63 -2.62 0.00 -10.61
CA ASP A 63 -4.03 -0.07 -11.00
C ASP A 63 -4.81 -1.08 -10.17
N LEU A 64 -4.23 -2.25 -9.86
CA LEU A 64 -4.83 -3.25 -8.98
C LEU A 64 -5.00 -2.73 -7.54
N LEU A 65 -3.97 -2.07 -7.00
CA LEU A 65 -4.03 -1.44 -5.68
C LEU A 65 -5.01 -0.26 -5.64
N HIS A 66 -5.20 0.44 -6.75
CA HIS A 66 -6.17 1.53 -6.85
C HIS A 66 -7.61 1.02 -7.01
N SER A 67 -7.79 -0.10 -7.71
CA SER A 67 -9.11 -0.69 -8.00
C SER A 67 -9.69 -1.49 -6.83
N ALA A 68 -8.87 -2.06 -5.95
CA ALA A 68 -9.32 -2.84 -4.80
C ALA A 68 -9.25 -2.07 -3.45
N PRO A 69 -10.38 -1.80 -2.75
CA PRO A 69 -11.75 -1.95 -3.20
C PRO A 69 -12.51 -0.61 -3.10
N LEU A 70 -12.75 0.00 -4.26
CA LEU A 70 -13.89 0.90 -4.45
C LEU A 70 -15.18 0.38 -3.78
N PRO A 71 -15.52 -0.93 -3.82
CA PRO A 71 -16.65 -1.49 -3.08
C PRO A 71 -16.61 -1.27 -1.56
N ASP A 72 -15.45 -1.38 -0.90
CA ASP A 72 -15.33 -1.17 0.54
C ASP A 72 -15.43 0.31 0.92
N ARG A 73 -14.93 1.19 0.03
CA ARG A 73 -15.06 2.64 0.18
C ARG A 73 -16.50 3.09 -0.07
N VAL A 74 -17.19 2.51 -1.06
CA VAL A 74 -18.61 2.73 -1.33
C VAL A 74 -19.46 2.21 -0.18
N ALA A 75 -19.26 0.97 0.27
CA ALA A 75 -19.96 0.42 1.43
C ALA A 75 -19.72 1.22 2.71
N ARG A 76 -18.54 1.84 2.87
CA ARG A 76 -18.26 2.76 3.98
C ARG A 76 -18.99 4.09 3.82
N LEU A 77 -19.07 4.63 2.60
CA LEU A 77 -19.82 5.85 2.31
C LEU A 77 -21.32 5.64 2.50
N GLU A 78 -21.90 4.54 1.99
CA GLU A 78 -23.31 4.16 2.19
C GLU A 78 -23.65 4.09 3.68
N ARG A 79 -22.84 3.36 4.47
CA ARG A 79 -23.02 3.29 5.94
C ARG A 79 -22.94 4.65 6.64
N LEU A 80 -22.08 5.56 6.16
CA LEU A 80 -21.97 6.91 6.72
C LEU A 80 -23.15 7.79 6.31
N VAL A 81 -23.63 7.65 5.07
CA VAL A 81 -24.82 8.33 4.56
C VAL A 81 -26.04 7.87 5.34
N ASP A 82 -26.25 6.58 5.54
CA ASP A 82 -27.37 6.04 6.34
C ASP A 82 -27.38 6.55 7.80
N GLN A 83 -26.19 6.71 8.39
CA GLN A 83 -26.05 7.27 9.74
C GLN A 83 -26.33 8.78 9.78
N LEU A 84 -26.04 9.51 8.70
CA LEU A 84 -26.28 10.95 8.58
C LEU A 84 -27.72 11.28 8.18
N THR A 85 -28.35 10.44 7.37
CA THR A 85 -29.75 10.61 6.95
C THR A 85 -30.75 10.08 7.96
N GLY A 86 -30.31 9.26 8.93
CA GLY A 86 -30.96 9.13 10.23
C GLY A 86 -32.48 9.02 10.17
N ASP A 87 -33.00 8.09 9.37
CA ASP A 87 -34.31 7.50 9.65
C ASP A 87 -34.09 6.49 10.79
N GLY A 88 -33.92 7.04 12.00
CA GLY A 88 -33.84 6.23 13.20
C GLY A 88 -35.15 5.46 13.35
N PRO A 89 -35.12 4.14 13.62
CA PRO A 89 -36.33 3.43 13.98
C PRO A 89 -36.85 4.02 15.29
N ARG A 90 -37.91 4.83 15.22
CA ARG A 90 -38.84 5.01 16.33
C ARG A 90 -39.52 3.66 16.56
N PRO A 91 -39.35 3.10 17.76
CA PRO A 91 -40.46 3.17 18.72
C PRO A 91 -40.08 3.83 20.05
#